data_AF-T0K2U5-F1
#
_entry.id   AF-T0K2U5-F1
#
_cell.length_a   1.000
_cell.length_b   1.000
_cell.length_c   1.000
_cell.angle_alpha   90.00
_cell.angle_beta   90.00
_cell.angle_gamma   90.00
#
_symmetry.space_group_name_H-M   'P 1'
#
loop_
_entity.id
_entity.type
_entity.pdbx_description
1 polymer ?
#
loop_
_entity_poly.entity_id
_entity_poly.type
_entity_poly.pdbx_seq_one_letter_code
_entity_poly.pdbx_strand_id
1 'polypeptide(L)'
;MDKAPESEIIGIAEAGLMLSVEGQEQIAPWSAITMVEAVLALVDWAGDQRMAVLVIAIMLDADERIFIVAESELLWAPLVSILSQILPGIPSVKIWGAQLAASGKVALYERAGGLQ
;
A
#
# COMPACT_ATOMS: atom_id res chain seq x y z
N MET A 1 17.58 19.07 -12.20
CA MET A 1 17.60 17.70 -11.66
C MET A 1 16.18 17.21 -11.86
N ASP A 2 15.92 16.52 -12.96
CA ASP A 2 14.58 16.04 -13.26
C ASP A 2 14.22 14.99 -12.20
N LYS A 3 13.18 15.30 -11.43
CA LYS A 3 12.56 14.37 -10.49
C LYS A 3 12.13 13.17 -11.33
N ALA A 4 12.59 11.96 -11.00
CA ALA A 4 12.11 10.76 -11.67
C ALA A 4 10.57 10.78 -11.61
N PRO A 5 9.87 10.32 -12.67
CA PRO A 5 8.42 10.21 -12.59
C PRO A 5 8.06 9.29 -11.43
N GLU A 6 7.57 9.85 -10.33
CA GLU A 6 7.17 9.08 -9.16
C GLU A 6 5.88 8.34 -9.52
N SER A 7 5.89 7.03 -9.29
CA SER A 7 4.67 6.22 -9.37
C SER A 7 3.94 6.38 -8.04
N GLU A 8 2.70 6.84 -8.08
CA GLU A 8 1.94 7.25 -6.90
C GLU A 8 0.54 6.66 -6.93
N ILE A 9 -0.02 6.32 -5.76
CA ILE A 9 -1.46 6.11 -5.63
C ILE A 9 -2.08 7.49 -5.45
N ILE A 10 -2.93 7.90 -6.38
CA ILE A 10 -3.55 9.24 -6.38
C ILE A 10 -5.03 9.21 -6.00
N GLY A 11 -5.63 8.02 -5.90
CA GLY A 11 -7.04 7.89 -5.58
C GLY A 11 -7.51 6.45 -5.42
N ILE A 12 -8.78 6.32 -5.03
CA ILE A 12 -9.49 5.06 -4.91
C ILE A 12 -10.74 5.15 -5.77
N ALA A 13 -10.92 4.18 -6.67
CA ALA A 13 -12.12 4.02 -7.48
C ALA A 13 -12.84 2.72 -7.09
N GLU A 14 -14.10 2.58 -7.51
CA GLU A 14 -14.87 1.35 -7.27
C GLU A 14 -14.16 0.12 -7.85
N ALA A 15 -13.59 0.25 -9.04
CA ALA A 15 -12.92 -0.84 -9.75
C ALA A 15 -11.50 -1.15 -9.25
N GLY A 16 -10.87 -0.26 -8.48
CA GLY A 16 -9.46 -0.42 -8.11
C GLY A 16 -8.78 0.84 -7.56
N LEU A 17 -7.45 0.83 -7.57
CA LEU A 17 -6.63 1.97 -7.19
C LEU A 17 -6.34 2.84 -8.41
N MET A 18 -6.50 4.16 -8.27
CA MET A 18 -6.05 5.13 -9.27
C MET A 18 -4.58 5.39 -9.04
N LEU A 19 -3.78 5.17 -10.08
CA LEU A 19 -2.33 5.31 -10.07
C LEU A 19 -1.91 6.40 -11.05
N SER A 20 -0.94 7.23 -10.65
CA SER A 20 -0.13 8.01 -11.58
C SER A 20 1.17 7.24 -11.80
N VAL A 21 1.44 6.79 -13.01
CA VAL A 21 2.66 6.07 -13.37
C VAL A 21 3.26 6.79 -14.57
N GLU A 22 4.47 7.33 -14.42
CA GLU A 22 5.14 8.04 -15.53
C GLU A 22 4.32 9.23 -16.06
N GLY A 23 3.55 9.85 -15.17
CA GLY A 23 2.65 10.97 -15.49
C GLY A 23 1.38 10.57 -16.24
N GLN A 24 1.12 9.27 -16.40
CA GLN A 24 -0.13 8.73 -16.94
C GLN A 24 -1.01 8.20 -15.82
N GLU A 25 -2.28 8.58 -15.85
CA GLU A 25 -3.28 8.05 -14.93
C GLU A 25 -3.84 6.72 -15.46
N GLN A 26 -3.91 5.73 -14.57
CA GLN A 26 -4.52 4.44 -14.87
C GLN A 26 -5.20 3.85 -13.63
N ILE A 27 -6.11 2.90 -13.83
CA ILE A 27 -6.75 2.16 -12.75
C ILE A 27 -6.16 0.76 -12.69
N ALA A 28 -5.47 0.45 -11.60
CA ALA A 28 -5.10 -0.92 -11.28
C ALA A 28 -6.28 -1.60 -10.58
N PRO A 29 -6.84 -2.69 -11.14
CA PRO A 29 -7.96 -3.37 -10.51
C PRO A 29 -7.55 -3.91 -9.13
N TRP A 30 -8.50 -4.16 -8.24
CA TRP A 30 -8.21 -4.79 -6.95
C TRP A 30 -7.47 -6.13 -7.09
N SER A 31 -7.82 -6.88 -8.15
CA SER A 31 -7.15 -8.10 -8.59
C SER A 31 -5.78 -7.87 -9.23
N ALA A 32 -5.19 -6.68 -9.16
CA ALA A 32 -3.78 -6.42 -9.47
C ALA A 32 -2.90 -6.32 -8.21
N ILE A 33 -3.48 -6.10 -7.02
CA ILE A 33 -2.73 -6.04 -5.75
C ILE A 33 -2.21 -7.42 -5.37
N THR A 34 -0.90 -7.62 -5.37
CA THR A 34 -0.24 -8.91 -5.08
C THR A 34 0.17 -9.02 -3.62
N MET A 35 0.49 -7.91 -2.96
CA MET A 35 0.89 -7.88 -1.56
C MET A 35 0.48 -6.57 -0.90
N VAL A 36 0.13 -6.65 0.39
CA VAL A 36 0.00 -5.50 1.28
C VAL A 36 0.74 -5.78 2.58
N GLU A 37 1.65 -4.88 2.95
CA GLU A 37 2.34 -4.86 4.24
C GLU A 37 2.12 -3.52 4.94
N ALA A 38 2.12 -3.53 6.27
CA ALA A 38 2.25 -2.32 7.08
C ALA A 38 3.62 -2.33 7.77
N VAL A 39 4.34 -1.22 7.73
CA VAL A 39 5.71 -1.09 8.29
C VAL A 39 5.85 0.20 9.08
N LEU A 40 6.59 0.18 10.19
CA LEU A 40 7.06 1.39 10.86
C LEU A 40 8.35 1.85 10.18
N ALA A 41 8.22 2.72 9.19
CA ALA A 41 9.35 3.29 8.46
C ALA A 41 10.01 4.42 9.25
N LEU A 42 11.34 4.50 9.21
CA LEU A 42 12.10 5.59 9.82
C LEU A 42 12.03 6.83 8.93
N VAL A 43 11.51 7.92 9.48
CA VAL A 43 11.27 9.19 8.75
C VAL A 43 12.34 10.22 9.11
N ASP A 44 12.82 10.20 10.35
CA ASP A 44 13.96 10.98 10.81
C ASP A 44 14.93 10.09 11.57
N TRP A 45 16.14 9.97 11.01
CA TRP A 45 17.24 9.19 11.59
C TRP A 45 17.80 9.82 12.86
N ALA A 46 17.72 11.15 13.01
CA ALA A 46 18.25 11.84 14.18
C ALA A 46 17.32 11.72 15.40
N GLY A 47 16.01 11.64 15.17
CA GLY A 47 14.98 11.56 16.21
C GLY A 47 14.42 10.16 16.51
N ASP A 48 14.87 9.11 15.80
CA ASP A 48 14.24 7.77 15.78
C ASP A 48 12.71 7.85 15.55
N GLN A 49 12.28 8.86 14.79
CA GLN A 49 10.87 9.07 14.51
C GLN A 49 10.41 8.08 13.44
N ARG A 50 9.46 7.24 13.80
CA ARG A 50 8.85 6.27 12.90
C ARG A 50 7.42 6.66 12.56
N MET A 51 7.01 6.30 11.36
CA MET A 51 5.66 6.48 10.86
C MET A 51 5.17 5.17 10.23
N ALA A 52 3.89 4.88 10.42
CA ALA A 52 3.29 3.75 9.73
C ALA A 52 3.19 4.05 8.23
N VAL A 53 3.58 3.08 7.41
CA VAL A 53 3.42 3.12 5.96
C VAL A 53 2.75 1.82 5.51
N LEU A 54 1.91 1.92 4.48
CA LEU A 54 1.39 0.78 3.73
C LEU A 54 2.30 0.60 2.53
N VAL A 55 2.85 -0.59 2.39
CA VAL A 55 3.58 -1.02 1.20
C VAL A 55 2.62 -1.90 0.40
N ILE A 56 2.32 -1.49 -0.83
CA ILE A 56 1.34 -2.15 -1.68
C ILE A 56 2.06 -2.55 -2.97
N ALA A 57 2.18 -3.85 -3.22
CA ALA A 57 2.66 -4.36 -4.49
C ALA A 57 1.50 -4.53 -5.47
N ILE A 58 1.68 -4.03 -6.69
CA ILE A 58 0.68 -4.06 -7.75
C ILE A 58 1.33 -4.58 -9.02
N MET A 59 0.75 -5.64 -9.59
CA MET A 59 1.11 -6.14 -10.91
C MET A 59 0.52 -5.23 -12.00
N LEU A 60 1.38 -4.55 -12.74
CA LEU A 60 1.02 -3.74 -13.90
C LEU A 60 1.57 -4.41 -15.15
N ASP A 61 0.68 -4.96 -15.97
CA ASP A 61 1.02 -5.81 -17.10
C ASP A 61 1.91 -6.99 -16.69
N ALA A 62 3.22 -6.89 -16.92
CA ALA A 62 4.22 -7.90 -16.57
C ALA A 62 5.20 -7.45 -15.48
N ASP A 63 5.05 -6.23 -14.96
CA ASP A 63 5.95 -5.63 -13.98
C ASP A 63 5.23 -5.41 -12.65
N GLU A 64 5.79 -5.96 -11.57
CA GLU A 64 5.33 -5.65 -10.22
C GLU A 64 5.96 -4.34 -9.74
N ARG A 65 5.11 -3.38 -9.35
CA ARG A 65 5.55 -2.10 -8.80
C ARG A 65 5.12 -1.97 -7.35
N ILE A 66 5.97 -1.32 -6.55
CA ILE A 66 5.73 -1.04 -5.14
C ILE A 66 5.26 0.41 -4.98
N PHE A 67 4.13 0.57 -4.30
CA PHE A 67 3.58 1.85 -3.91
C PHE A 67 3.61 1.96 -2.39
N ILE A 68 3.91 3.15 -1.89
CA ILE A 68 3.99 3.43 -0.46
C ILE A 68 3.01 4.55 -0.15
N VAL A 69 2.19 4.36 0.88
CA VAL A 69 1.32 5.41 1.41
C VAL A 69 1.59 5.54 2.90
N ALA A 70 2.05 6.70 3.33
CA ALA A 70 2.34 7.01 4.71
C ALA A 70 1.09 7.44 5.48
N GLU A 71 1.11 7.24 6.79
CA GLU A 71 0.03 7.63 7.70
C GLU A 71 -0.30 9.13 7.66
N SER A 72 0.66 9.98 7.30
CA SER A 72 0.45 11.41 7.10
C SER A 72 -0.31 11.78 5.82
N GLU A 73 -0.50 10.84 4.89
CA GLU A 73 -1.13 11.11 3.60
C GLU A 73 -2.67 11.00 3.68
N LEU A 74 -3.35 11.81 2.88
CA LEU A 74 -4.82 11.86 2.85
C LEU A 74 -5.46 10.51 2.45
N LEU A 75 -4.75 9.69 1.67
CA LEU A 75 -5.22 8.39 1.21
C LEU A 75 -5.10 7.29 2.26
N TRP A 76 -4.34 7.50 3.33
CA TRP A 76 -4.10 6.47 4.36
C TRP A 76 -5.40 5.90 4.94
N ALA A 77 -6.23 6.75 5.55
CA ALA A 77 -7.43 6.30 6.24
C ALA A 77 -8.45 5.64 5.28
N PRO A 78 -8.72 6.20 4.08
CA PRO A 78 -9.52 5.53 3.05
C PRO A 78 -8.97 4.17 2.64
N LEU A 79 -7.66 4.06 2.38
CA LEU A 79 -7.02 2.80 1.97
C LEU A 79 -7.12 1.73 3.04
N VAL A 80 -6.73 2.05 4.26
CA VAL A 80 -6.81 1.14 5.41
C VAL A 80 -8.24 0.60 5.60
N SER A 81 -9.25 1.44 5.40
CA SER A 81 -10.65 1.05 5.49
C SER A 81 -11.07 0.11 4.35
N ILE A 82 -10.79 0.49 3.09
CA ILE A 82 -11.28 -0.23 1.91
C ILE A 82 -10.54 -1.56 1.70
N LEU A 83 -9.25 -1.62 2.00
CA LEU A 83 -8.45 -2.85 1.82
C LEU A 83 -9.00 -4.00 2.67
N SER A 84 -9.43 -3.73 3.91
CA SER A 84 -10.06 -4.73 4.78
C SER A 84 -11.43 -5.22 4.29
N GLN A 85 -12.08 -4.46 3.40
CA GLN A 85 -13.39 -4.80 2.84
C GLN A 85 -13.27 -5.55 1.51
N ILE A 86 -12.27 -5.20 0.71
CA ILE A 86 -12.10 -5.70 -0.65
C ILE A 86 -11.16 -6.90 -0.73
N LEU A 87 -10.04 -6.87 -0.02
CA LEU A 87 -9.06 -7.95 -0.07
C LEU A 87 -9.34 -8.99 1.01
N PRO A 88 -9.42 -10.28 0.65
CA PRO A 88 -9.77 -11.32 1.60
C PRO A 88 -8.68 -11.47 2.66
N GLY A 89 -9.10 -11.63 3.92
CA GLY A 89 -8.20 -11.97 5.02
C GLY A 89 -7.45 -10.79 5.63
N ILE A 90 -7.58 -9.56 5.11
CA ILE A 90 -6.99 -8.38 5.73
C ILE A 90 -7.74 -8.06 7.05
N PRO A 91 -7.07 -8.08 8.21
CA PRO A 91 -7.70 -7.68 9.47
C PRO A 91 -7.97 -6.17 9.50
N SER A 92 -8.87 -5.73 10.38
CA SER A 92 -9.08 -4.28 10.59
C SER A 92 -7.83 -3.61 11.19
N VAL A 93 -7.68 -2.29 10.98
CA VAL A 93 -6.56 -1.48 11.54
C VAL A 93 -6.40 -1.59 13.04
N LYS A 94 -7.49 -1.77 13.78
CA LYS A 94 -7.42 -1.96 15.23
C LYS A 94 -6.65 -3.22 15.62
N ILE A 95 -6.68 -4.25 14.76
CA ILE A 95 -6.03 -5.54 15.01
C ILE A 95 -4.58 -5.48 14.53
N TRP A 96 -4.33 -5.16 13.27
CA TRP A 96 -2.94 -5.16 12.77
C TRP A 96 -2.12 -3.98 13.29
N GLY A 97 -2.75 -2.84 13.66
CA GLY A 97 -2.04 -1.71 14.25
C GLY A 97 -1.36 -2.05 15.57
N ALA A 98 -2.00 -2.89 16.40
CA ALA A 98 -1.38 -3.41 17.61
C ALA A 98 -0.18 -4.33 17.32
N GLN A 99 -0.28 -5.17 16.29
CA GLN A 99 0.82 -6.03 15.85
C GLN A 99 1.98 -5.22 15.26
N LEU A 100 1.66 -4.16 14.51
CA LEU A 100 2.63 -3.24 13.93
C LEU A 100 3.42 -2.52 15.02
N ALA A 101 2.74 -2.02 16.05
CA ALA A 101 3.38 -1.39 17.20
C ALA A 101 4.33 -2.35 17.95
N ALA A 102 4.01 -3.65 17.98
CA ALA A 102 4.81 -4.66 18.68
C ALA A 102 6.02 -5.17 17.89
N SER A 103 5.93 -5.25 16.56
CA SER A 103 6.90 -5.95 15.70
C SER A 103 7.58 -5.08 14.66
N GLY A 104 7.07 -3.87 14.42
CA GLY A 104 7.54 -2.95 13.40
C GLY A 104 7.15 -3.29 11.96
N LYS A 105 6.58 -4.47 11.70
CA LYS A 105 6.04 -4.86 10.39
C LYS A 105 4.93 -5.91 10.48
N VAL A 106 3.95 -5.86 9.60
CA VAL A 106 2.86 -6.85 9.52
C VAL A 106 2.52 -7.12 8.06
N ALA A 107 2.56 -8.38 7.66
CA ALA A 107 1.98 -8.82 6.39
C ALA A 107 0.46 -8.85 6.52
N LEU A 108 -0.23 -8.04 5.72
CA LEU A 108 -1.69 -7.93 5.75
C LEU A 108 -2.34 -8.82 4.69
N TYR A 109 -1.72 -8.91 3.53
CA TYR A 109 -2.20 -9.67 2.40
C TYR A 109 -1.04 -10.13 1.53
N GLU A 110 -1.13 -11.37 1.07
CA GLU A 110 -0.32 -11.88 -0.03
C GLU A 110 -1.27 -12.67 -0.91
N ARG A 111 -1.23 -12.41 -2.21
CA ARG A 111 -2.02 -13.17 -3.16
C ARG A 111 -1.46 -14.58 -3.19
N ALA A 112 -2.25 -15.54 -2.71
CA ALA A 112 -1.96 -16.95 -2.94
C ALA A 112 -1.81 -17.15 -4.45
N GLY A 113 -0.59 -17.45 -4.89
CA GLY A 113 -0.27 -17.60 -6.29
C GLY A 113 -1.24 -18.60 -6.92
N GLY A 114 -2.06 -18.12 -7.85
CA GLY A 114 -2.73 -18.97 -8.81
C GLY A 114 -1.68 -19.56 -9.75
N LEU A 115 -0.88 -20.51 -9.25
CA LEU A 115 -0.36 -21.55 -10.12
C LEU A 115 -1.54 -22.45 -10.44
N GLN A 116 -2.25 -22.12 -11.52
CA GLN A 116 -2.86 -23.16 -12.36
C GLN A 116 -1.85 -23.60 -13.40
#